data_AF-A0A6V2ABW7-F1
#
_entry.id   AF-A0A6V2ABW7-F1
#
_cell.length_a   1.000
_cell.length_b   1.000
_cell.length_c   1.000
_cell.angle_alpha   90.00
_cell.angle_beta   90.00
_cell.angle_gamma   90.00
#
_symmetry.space_group_name_H-M   'P 1'
#
loop_
_entity.id
_entity.type
_entity.pdbx_description
1 polymer ?
#
loop_
_entity_poly.entity_id
_entity_poly.type
_entity_poly.pdbx_seq_one_letter_code
_entity_poly.pdbx_strand_id
1 'polypeptide(L)'
;MAPPTSPTTMSKDERMNDEGVAGAVFRSVLLQPGQQQRDPMARHNSLNLPTYFPNENAMGYKNIPCPSSAKTRSSNATTKTAKCVDETATSWVIMGDIHSLPNAATIFPLEKTRVTLTGISPNEVAKRICDSLRDLSIQIILTKKNKLLAESIDIRFYIKLYRVENTKLDGASGDYQIMVELQKRRGDSLSFKNVARTILKAAKNGNNVASCKNNGTPRLPPLFYDENKETVVEAKHDFFTDLEKKGNLSFTDTTFSSCDIKYNADLLMGERMDGCLLGMQDLALLTNADSTNHATALFVARLILQNDNGGDKRDWPFGLDEFIQKFITFDNLYNENGNDWDGDNDNTESWYHRKIRYYALTVLSNSLNIVADGSSEEEGCCITTDVGMALIPVLIRELNDAKKRPHDAHQAMRCINVLLGISPPEVLTKAMELGFPSSIQSSLDVGRCCHSLLAKESEVAMTMECAL
;
A
#
# COMPACT_ATOMS: atom_id res chain seq x y z
N MET A 1 23.33 -31.46 -76.29
CA MET A 1 23.28 -32.81 -75.68
C MET A 1 24.51 -32.93 -74.77
N ALA A 2 24.34 -33.42 -73.54
CA ALA A 2 25.36 -33.49 -72.46
C ALA A 2 26.75 -33.95 -72.96
N PRO A 3 27.91 -33.66 -72.29
CA PRO A 3 28.15 -33.67 -70.82
C PRO A 3 29.24 -32.62 -70.41
N PRO A 4 30.19 -32.83 -69.45
CA PRO A 4 30.26 -33.56 -68.17
C PRO A 4 30.77 -32.70 -66.98
N THR A 5 30.68 -33.17 -65.73
CA THR A 5 31.79 -33.10 -64.74
C THR A 5 31.57 -34.04 -63.55
N SER A 6 32.64 -34.80 -63.25
CA SER A 6 32.96 -35.54 -62.03
C SER A 6 34.20 -34.87 -61.39
N PRO A 7 34.90 -35.37 -60.34
CA PRO A 7 34.58 -36.35 -59.28
C PRO A 7 35.17 -36.02 -57.85
N THR A 8 34.97 -36.95 -56.89
CA THR A 8 35.86 -37.34 -55.73
C THR A 8 35.93 -36.41 -54.48
N THR A 9 36.03 -36.87 -53.21
CA THR A 9 36.55 -38.11 -52.56
C THR A 9 35.90 -38.36 -51.18
N MET A 10 36.02 -39.62 -50.74
CA MET A 10 35.50 -40.29 -49.54
C MET A 10 36.18 -39.91 -48.20
N SER A 11 35.49 -40.14 -47.07
CA SER A 11 36.08 -40.78 -45.89
C SER A 11 35.00 -41.29 -44.91
N LYS A 12 35.31 -42.45 -44.32
CA LYS A 12 34.67 -43.28 -43.30
C LYS A 12 33.92 -42.55 -42.17
N ASP A 13 32.87 -43.19 -41.66
CA ASP A 13 32.58 -43.19 -40.21
C ASP A 13 31.78 -44.45 -39.80
N GLU A 14 32.43 -45.28 -38.98
CA GLU A 14 31.83 -46.26 -38.08
C GLU A 14 31.30 -45.50 -36.85
N ARG A 15 30.08 -45.80 -36.37
CA ARG A 15 29.65 -45.42 -35.02
C ARG A 15 29.20 -46.64 -34.24
N MET A 16 30.08 -47.02 -33.31
CA MET A 16 29.78 -47.81 -32.12
C MET A 16 29.02 -46.98 -31.09
N ASN A 17 28.29 -47.72 -30.26
CA ASN A 17 27.70 -47.41 -28.95
C ASN A 17 28.45 -46.35 -28.15
N ASP A 18 27.70 -45.47 -27.46
CA ASP A 18 27.96 -45.27 -26.03
C ASP A 18 26.73 -44.71 -25.30
N GLU A 19 26.40 -45.35 -24.18
CA GLU A 19 25.42 -44.92 -23.20
C GLU A 19 26.06 -43.84 -22.32
N GLY A 20 25.41 -42.68 -22.17
CA GLY A 20 25.92 -41.56 -21.39
C GLY A 20 24.87 -40.98 -20.47
N VAL A 21 24.66 -41.64 -19.33
CA VAL A 21 23.90 -41.13 -18.18
C VAL A 21 24.65 -39.94 -17.57
N ALA A 22 24.14 -38.73 -17.75
CA ALA A 22 24.65 -37.55 -17.06
C ALA A 22 23.92 -37.37 -15.73
N GLY A 23 24.53 -37.89 -14.66
CA GLY A 23 24.13 -37.65 -13.27
C GLY A 23 24.42 -36.21 -12.85
N ALA A 24 23.41 -35.55 -12.28
CA ALA A 24 23.55 -34.25 -11.65
C ALA A 24 24.30 -34.40 -10.31
N VAL A 25 25.51 -33.87 -10.24
CA VAL A 25 26.29 -33.75 -8.99
C VAL A 25 25.80 -32.53 -8.22
N PHE A 26 24.94 -32.75 -7.23
CA PHE A 26 24.67 -31.74 -6.20
C PHE A 26 25.82 -31.73 -5.20
N ARG A 27 26.63 -30.65 -5.21
CA ARG A 27 27.59 -30.35 -4.14
C ARG A 27 26.81 -29.88 -2.91
N SER A 28 26.61 -30.80 -1.96
CA SER A 28 26.28 -30.49 -0.58
C SER A 28 27.50 -29.84 0.08
N VAL A 29 27.39 -28.55 0.43
CA VAL A 29 28.35 -27.87 1.31
C VAL A 29 27.89 -28.12 2.75
N LEU A 30 28.52 -29.11 3.39
CA LEU A 30 28.46 -29.33 4.83
C LEU A 30 29.16 -28.17 5.54
N LEU A 31 28.40 -27.28 6.16
CA LEU A 31 28.92 -26.35 7.17
C LEU A 31 29.00 -27.09 8.51
N GLN A 32 30.23 -27.33 8.99
CA GLN A 32 30.48 -27.78 10.35
C GLN A 32 30.17 -26.65 11.35
N PRO A 33 29.57 -26.94 12.52
CA PRO A 33 29.41 -25.96 13.58
C PRO A 33 30.74 -25.76 14.31
N GLY A 34 31.38 -24.63 14.07
CA GLY A 34 32.51 -24.16 14.86
C GLY A 34 32.04 -23.68 16.24
N GLN A 35 32.39 -24.42 17.28
CA GLN A 35 32.31 -23.95 18.66
C GLN A 35 33.28 -22.78 18.85
N GLN A 36 32.75 -21.59 19.13
CA GLN A 36 33.51 -20.50 19.77
C GLN A 36 32.87 -20.20 21.12
N GLN A 37 33.55 -20.65 22.19
CA GLN A 37 33.39 -20.11 23.53
C GLN A 37 33.67 -18.60 23.48
N ARG A 38 32.70 -17.79 23.93
CA ARG A 38 32.94 -16.41 24.34
C ARG A 38 32.55 -16.27 25.81
N ASP A 39 33.52 -15.80 26.58
CA ASP A 39 33.37 -15.40 27.97
C ASP A 39 32.37 -14.24 28.14
N PRO A 40 31.74 -14.12 29.34
CA PRO A 40 30.76 -13.09 29.61
C PRO A 40 31.46 -11.81 30.10
N MET A 41 31.35 -10.71 29.35
CA MET A 41 31.67 -9.39 29.89
C MET A 41 30.60 -8.35 29.59
N ALA A 42 30.29 -7.66 30.69
CA ALA A 42 29.89 -6.26 30.81
C ALA A 42 28.50 -5.87 30.28
N ARG A 43 27.59 -5.71 31.25
CA ARG A 43 26.44 -4.81 31.21
C ARG A 43 26.87 -3.45 30.68
N HIS A 44 26.39 -3.08 29.49
CA HIS A 44 26.45 -1.71 29.01
C HIS A 44 25.08 -1.04 29.22
N ASN A 45 25.19 0.22 29.66
CA ASN A 45 24.12 1.08 30.13
C ASN A 45 22.96 1.22 29.15
N SER A 46 21.76 1.09 29.70
CA SER A 46 20.49 1.58 29.16
C SER A 46 20.62 3.04 28.73
N LEU A 47 20.51 3.29 27.42
CA LEU A 47 20.19 4.60 26.90
C LEU A 47 18.72 4.90 27.24
N ASN A 48 18.51 5.71 28.28
CA ASN A 48 17.22 6.29 28.57
C ASN A 48 16.81 7.21 27.40
N LEU A 49 15.82 6.77 26.61
CA LEU A 49 15.06 7.68 25.75
C LEU A 49 14.30 8.67 26.67
N PRO A 50 14.37 9.99 26.43
CA PRO A 50 13.66 10.95 27.25
C PRO A 50 12.15 10.83 26.99
N THR A 51 11.42 10.30 27.96
CA THR A 51 9.97 10.52 28.11
C THR A 51 9.75 11.99 28.48
N TYR A 52 9.71 12.87 27.47
CA TYR A 52 9.35 14.28 27.66
C TYR A 52 7.89 14.46 27.24
N PHE A 53 6.98 14.33 28.21
CA PHE A 53 5.62 14.84 28.09
C PHE A 53 5.66 16.35 28.41
N PRO A 54 5.21 17.24 27.51
CA PRO A 54 4.99 18.62 27.90
C PRO A 54 3.75 18.70 28.81
N ASN A 55 3.98 19.25 30.00
CA ASN A 55 2.99 19.54 31.03
C ASN A 55 2.01 20.65 30.53
N GLU A 56 0.71 20.37 30.49
CA GLU A 56 -0.33 21.25 29.93
C GLU A 56 -0.67 22.51 30.76
N ASN A 57 0.07 22.83 31.82
CA ASN A 57 -0.30 23.92 32.73
C ASN A 57 0.65 25.13 32.71
N ALA A 58 0.97 25.67 31.54
CA ALA A 58 1.69 26.94 31.43
C ALA A 58 1.40 27.73 30.14
N MET A 59 0.15 28.12 29.90
CA MET A 59 -0.14 29.28 29.04
C MET A 59 -1.01 30.29 29.78
N GLY A 60 -0.33 31.32 30.32
CA GLY A 60 -0.97 32.50 30.85
C GLY A 60 -1.60 33.32 29.73
N TYR A 61 -2.92 33.45 29.76
CA TYR A 61 -3.67 34.39 28.93
C TYR A 61 -3.25 35.82 29.26
N LYS A 62 -2.49 36.46 28.37
CA LYS A 62 -2.36 37.92 28.34
C LYS A 62 -3.59 38.48 27.65
N ASN A 63 -4.44 39.15 28.45
CA ASN A 63 -5.54 39.99 27.99
C ASN A 63 -5.02 41.07 27.04
N ILE A 64 -5.50 41.06 25.79
CA ILE A 64 -5.35 42.16 24.83
C ILE A 64 -6.72 42.86 24.76
N PRO A 65 -6.80 44.19 24.96
CA PRO A 65 -8.07 44.90 24.99
C PRO A 65 -8.64 45.11 23.60
N CYS A 66 -9.95 44.87 23.45
CA CYS A 66 -10.75 45.29 22.30
C CYS A 66 -10.78 46.82 22.16
N PRO A 67 -10.61 47.38 20.96
CA PRO A 67 -11.16 48.68 20.63
C PRO A 67 -12.47 48.51 19.85
N SER A 68 -13.55 48.98 20.46
CA SER A 68 -14.85 49.14 19.83
C SER A 68 -14.89 50.34 18.88
N SER A 69 -15.64 50.14 17.79
CA SER A 69 -16.46 51.11 17.05
C SER A 69 -15.89 51.86 15.83
N ALA A 70 -16.62 51.64 14.73
CA ALA A 70 -17.02 52.57 13.66
C ALA A 70 -15.99 53.08 12.64
N LYS A 71 -16.11 52.58 11.40
CA LYS A 71 -16.56 53.40 10.27
C LYS A 71 -16.86 52.56 9.02
N THR A 72 -18.10 52.71 8.57
CA THR A 72 -18.66 52.27 7.30
C THR A 72 -17.84 52.83 6.13
N ARG A 73 -17.27 51.95 5.29
CA ARG A 73 -16.80 52.32 3.96
C ARG A 73 -17.11 51.19 2.99
N SER A 74 -18.14 51.43 2.20
CA SER A 74 -18.50 50.67 1.01
C SER A 74 -17.32 50.64 0.04
N SER A 75 -16.73 49.46 -0.15
CA SER A 75 -15.79 49.19 -1.23
C SER A 75 -16.25 47.95 -1.98
N ASN A 76 -16.51 48.15 -3.27
CA ASN A 76 -16.94 47.16 -4.25
C ASN A 76 -16.10 45.87 -4.15
N ALA A 77 -16.77 44.78 -3.81
CA ALA A 77 -16.21 43.44 -3.87
C ALA A 77 -16.13 43.01 -5.33
N THR A 78 -14.99 43.26 -5.97
CA THR A 78 -14.60 42.55 -7.18
C THR A 78 -14.27 41.13 -6.77
N THR A 79 -15.20 40.21 -7.02
CA THR A 79 -15.05 38.76 -6.84
C THR A 79 -13.89 38.27 -7.69
N LYS A 80 -12.67 38.35 -7.16
CA LYS A 80 -11.53 37.58 -7.67
C LYS A 80 -11.82 36.13 -7.32
N THR A 81 -12.47 35.43 -8.25
CA THR A 81 -12.43 33.97 -8.32
C THR A 81 -10.97 33.57 -8.25
N ALA A 82 -10.55 33.03 -7.11
CA ALA A 82 -9.23 32.44 -6.95
C ALA A 82 -9.12 31.35 -8.03
N LYS A 83 -8.30 31.62 -9.04
CA LYS A 83 -7.96 30.66 -10.08
C LYS A 83 -7.24 29.52 -9.37
N CYS A 84 -7.97 28.43 -9.13
CA CYS A 84 -7.47 27.23 -8.49
C CYS A 84 -6.31 26.68 -9.33
N VAL A 85 -5.10 26.97 -8.87
CA VAL A 85 -3.88 26.21 -9.17
C VAL A 85 -4.15 24.85 -8.48
N ASP A 86 -4.29 23.69 -9.13
CA ASP A 86 -3.41 23.11 -10.14
C ASP A 86 -4.11 21.90 -10.81
N GLU A 87 -4.94 22.11 -11.84
CA GLU A 87 -5.62 21.05 -12.61
C GLU A 87 -4.66 20.13 -13.39
N THR A 88 -3.35 20.43 -13.37
CA THR A 88 -2.37 19.76 -14.24
C THR A 88 -1.68 18.55 -13.63
N ALA A 89 -1.85 18.28 -12.32
CA ALA A 89 -1.10 17.23 -11.65
C ALA A 89 -1.60 15.79 -11.95
N THR A 90 -2.82 15.62 -12.44
CA THR A 90 -3.45 14.29 -12.54
C THR A 90 -3.59 13.77 -13.97
N SER A 91 -3.47 14.64 -14.98
CA SER A 91 -3.51 14.24 -16.39
C SER A 91 -2.11 14.27 -16.99
N TRP A 92 -1.61 13.11 -17.43
CA TRP A 92 -0.36 13.04 -18.16
C TRP A 92 -0.57 13.53 -19.59
N VAL A 93 -0.40 14.84 -19.80
CA VAL A 93 -0.53 15.45 -21.13
C VAL A 93 0.80 15.41 -21.85
N ILE A 94 0.84 14.77 -23.01
CA ILE A 94 2.00 14.74 -23.90
C ILE A 94 1.90 15.95 -24.84
N MET A 95 2.77 16.93 -24.62
CA MET A 95 2.83 18.11 -25.47
C MET A 95 3.43 17.74 -26.84
N GLY A 96 2.65 17.92 -27.91
CA GLY A 96 3.08 17.73 -29.30
C GLY A 96 2.52 16.47 -29.97
N ASP A 97 3.05 16.19 -31.16
CA ASP A 97 2.73 15.01 -31.96
C ASP A 97 3.68 13.84 -31.63
N ILE A 98 3.60 12.76 -32.40
CA ILE A 98 4.49 11.59 -32.25
C ILE A 98 5.97 11.95 -32.40
N HIS A 99 6.31 13.04 -33.09
CA HIS A 99 7.68 13.47 -33.29
C HIS A 99 8.28 14.20 -32.08
N SER A 100 7.45 14.63 -31.12
CA SER A 100 7.93 15.18 -29.86
C SER A 100 8.48 14.11 -28.90
N LEU A 101 8.15 12.83 -29.13
CA LEU A 101 8.66 11.71 -28.36
C LEU A 101 10.12 11.39 -28.73
N PRO A 102 10.97 11.05 -27.74
CA PRO A 102 12.33 10.64 -28.04
C PRO A 102 12.34 9.29 -28.76
N ASN A 103 13.30 9.12 -29.68
CA ASN A 103 13.54 7.81 -30.30
C ASN A 103 13.96 6.78 -29.25
N ALA A 104 13.45 5.56 -29.37
CA ALA A 104 13.97 4.44 -28.60
C ALA A 104 15.44 4.18 -28.99
N ALA A 105 16.34 4.10 -28.01
CA ALA A 105 17.73 3.79 -28.27
C ALA A 105 17.87 2.37 -28.83
N THR A 106 18.56 2.22 -29.96
CA THR A 106 18.75 0.93 -30.65
C THR A 106 19.64 -0.04 -29.88
N ILE A 107 20.50 0.47 -29.00
CA ILE A 107 21.53 -0.31 -28.28
C ILE A 107 21.10 -0.63 -26.83
N PHE A 108 19.99 -0.06 -26.35
CA PHE A 108 19.58 -0.27 -24.96
C PHE A 108 18.86 -1.61 -24.80
N PRO A 109 19.26 -2.48 -23.86
CA PRO A 109 18.52 -3.72 -23.57
C PRO A 109 17.15 -3.33 -23.03
N LEU A 110 16.16 -3.39 -23.92
CA LEU A 110 14.80 -3.01 -23.59
C LEU A 110 14.18 -4.05 -22.64
N GLU A 111 13.53 -3.56 -21.58
CA GLU A 111 12.86 -4.40 -20.59
C GLU A 111 11.76 -5.27 -21.20
N LYS A 112 11.43 -6.39 -20.54
CA LYS A 112 10.32 -7.27 -20.96
C LYS A 112 8.95 -6.62 -20.76
N THR A 113 8.87 -5.57 -19.93
CA THR A 113 7.67 -4.80 -19.61
C THR A 113 7.46 -3.66 -20.61
N ARG A 114 7.34 -4.01 -21.89
CA ARG A 114 7.06 -3.04 -22.97
C ARG A 114 6.01 -3.51 -23.97
N VAL A 115 5.39 -2.56 -24.67
CA VAL A 115 4.48 -2.81 -25.79
C VAL A 115 4.68 -1.74 -26.87
N THR A 116 4.54 -2.11 -28.14
CA THR A 116 4.52 -1.18 -29.28
C THR A 116 3.12 -1.03 -29.83
N LEU A 117 2.76 0.20 -30.21
CA LEU A 117 1.43 0.63 -30.61
C LEU A 117 1.52 1.35 -31.97
N THR A 118 0.62 1.02 -32.88
CA THR A 118 0.52 1.61 -34.24
C THR A 118 -0.78 2.37 -34.38
N GLY A 119 -0.75 3.54 -35.04
CA GLY A 119 -1.97 4.29 -35.40
C GLY A 119 -2.71 4.95 -34.23
N ILE A 120 -2.06 5.10 -33.06
CA ILE A 120 -2.63 5.74 -31.88
C ILE A 120 -1.79 6.97 -31.53
N SER A 121 -2.45 8.07 -31.15
CA SER A 121 -1.74 9.30 -30.75
C SER A 121 -1.11 9.16 -29.34
N PRO A 122 0.00 9.86 -29.05
CA PRO A 122 0.62 9.83 -27.72
C PRO A 122 -0.32 10.22 -26.57
N ASN A 123 -1.19 11.22 -26.80
CA ASN A 123 -2.15 11.67 -25.80
C ASN A 123 -3.23 10.64 -25.49
N GLU A 124 -3.69 9.89 -26.50
CA GLU A 124 -4.65 8.80 -26.29
C GLU A 124 -4.01 7.65 -25.51
N VAL A 125 -2.73 7.32 -25.79
CA VAL A 125 -1.98 6.33 -25.01
C VAL A 125 -1.80 6.79 -23.56
N ALA A 126 -1.41 8.04 -23.33
CA ALA A 126 -1.24 8.59 -22.00
C ALA A 126 -2.55 8.62 -21.20
N LYS A 127 -3.66 9.00 -21.83
CA LYS A 127 -5.00 8.96 -21.23
C LYS A 127 -5.38 7.54 -20.76
N ARG A 128 -5.20 6.53 -21.62
CA ARG A 128 -5.48 5.12 -21.27
C ARG A 128 -4.65 4.64 -20.09
N ILE A 129 -3.38 5.04 -20.05
CA ILE A 129 -2.48 4.73 -18.94
C ILE A 129 -2.96 5.41 -17.66
N CYS A 130 -3.29 6.71 -17.69
CA CYS A 130 -3.81 7.44 -16.54
C CYS A 130 -5.11 6.83 -16.00
N ASP A 131 -6.06 6.50 -16.88
CA ASP A 131 -7.29 5.83 -16.48
C ASP A 131 -7.00 4.47 -15.83
N SER A 132 -6.09 3.68 -16.41
CA SER A 132 -5.68 2.39 -15.82
C SER A 132 -4.99 2.56 -14.47
N LEU A 133 -4.20 3.62 -14.27
CA LEU A 133 -3.57 3.91 -12.98
C LEU A 133 -4.63 4.28 -11.94
N ARG A 134 -5.59 5.15 -12.29
CA ARG A 134 -6.72 5.50 -11.41
C ARG A 134 -7.55 4.28 -11.02
N ASP A 135 -7.87 3.41 -11.97
CA ASP A 135 -8.66 2.20 -11.74
C ASP A 135 -7.92 1.21 -10.83
N LEU A 136 -6.59 1.14 -10.94
CA LEU A 136 -5.73 0.37 -10.04
C LEU A 136 -5.43 1.11 -8.73
N SER A 137 -5.95 2.32 -8.56
CA SER A 137 -5.67 3.21 -7.42
C SER A 137 -4.18 3.47 -7.21
N ILE A 138 -3.44 3.68 -8.30
CA ILE A 138 -1.99 3.96 -8.28
C ILE A 138 -1.79 5.46 -8.46
N GLN A 139 -1.09 6.09 -7.53
CA GLN A 139 -0.84 7.52 -7.55
C GLN A 139 0.23 7.89 -8.61
N ILE A 140 -0.01 9.00 -9.30
CA ILE A 140 0.99 9.67 -10.14
C ILE A 140 1.74 10.67 -9.27
N ILE A 141 3.07 10.50 -9.18
CA ILE A 141 3.94 11.35 -8.36
C ILE A 141 4.52 12.49 -9.17
N LEU A 142 5.05 12.16 -10.35
CA LEU A 142 5.78 13.10 -11.17
C LEU A 142 5.50 12.85 -12.64
N THR A 143 5.16 13.92 -13.35
CA THR A 143 4.99 13.91 -14.79
C THR A 143 6.08 14.75 -15.45
N LYS A 144 6.83 14.15 -16.37
CA LYS A 144 7.73 14.82 -17.32
C LYS A 144 7.22 14.53 -18.74
N LYS A 145 7.70 15.30 -19.72
CA LYS A 145 7.22 15.29 -21.13
C LYS A 145 6.85 13.92 -21.69
N ASN A 146 7.71 12.92 -21.52
CA ASN A 146 7.49 11.54 -22.01
C ASN A 146 7.72 10.47 -20.92
N LYS A 147 7.78 10.89 -19.65
CA LYS A 147 8.11 10.01 -18.52
C LYS A 147 7.20 10.33 -17.34
N LEU A 148 6.59 9.31 -16.78
CA LEU A 148 5.72 9.38 -15.61
C LEU A 148 6.29 8.52 -14.49
N LEU A 149 6.28 9.00 -13.25
CA LEU A 149 6.56 8.23 -12.05
C LEU A 149 5.23 7.89 -11.37
N ALA A 150 5.00 6.60 -11.18
CA ALA A 150 3.83 6.07 -10.50
C ALA A 150 4.27 5.30 -9.25
N GLU A 151 3.42 5.36 -8.22
CA GLU A 151 3.60 4.62 -6.98
C GLU A 151 2.27 4.04 -6.51
N SER A 152 2.34 2.81 -6.06
CA SER A 152 1.34 2.19 -5.21
C SER A 152 2.02 1.88 -3.87
N ILE A 153 1.25 1.43 -2.88
CA ILE A 153 1.76 1.00 -1.57
C ILE A 153 3.04 0.14 -1.69
N ASP A 154 3.05 -0.87 -2.58
CA ASP A 154 4.13 -1.84 -2.60
C ASP A 154 5.19 -1.65 -3.69
N ILE A 155 4.90 -0.84 -4.71
CA ILE A 155 5.77 -0.69 -5.87
C ILE A 155 5.86 0.77 -6.33
N ARG A 156 7.05 1.15 -6.79
CA ARG A 156 7.32 2.43 -7.46
C ARG A 156 7.98 2.16 -8.81
N PHE A 157 7.52 2.79 -9.88
CA PHE A 157 8.01 2.52 -11.23
C PHE A 157 7.85 3.71 -12.17
N TYR A 158 8.68 3.75 -13.21
CA TYR A 158 8.52 4.70 -14.30
C TYR A 158 7.71 4.11 -15.44
N ILE A 159 6.94 4.96 -16.11
CA ILE A 159 6.33 4.72 -17.41
C ILE A 159 6.97 5.69 -18.39
N LYS A 160 7.45 5.19 -19.53
CA LYS A 160 8.08 6.03 -20.56
C LYS A 160 7.46 5.77 -21.92
N LEU A 161 7.31 6.84 -22.68
CA LEU A 161 6.92 6.80 -24.08
C LEU A 161 8.11 7.11 -24.97
N TYR A 162 8.24 6.32 -26.03
CA TYR A 162 9.25 6.47 -27.05
C TYR A 162 8.63 6.37 -28.45
N ARG A 163 9.27 7.01 -29.42
CA ARG A 163 9.02 6.81 -30.84
C ARG A 163 9.91 5.68 -31.37
N VAL A 164 9.33 4.79 -32.16
CA VAL A 164 10.05 3.69 -32.83
C VAL A 164 9.72 3.73 -34.32
N GLU A 165 10.74 3.65 -35.16
CA GLU A 165 10.58 3.55 -36.62
C GLU A 165 10.12 2.14 -37.01
N ASN A 166 9.11 2.04 -37.87
CA ASN A 166 8.60 0.75 -38.34
C ASN A 166 9.48 0.21 -39.47
N THR A 167 10.47 -0.63 -39.13
CA THR A 167 11.41 -1.20 -40.10
C THR A 167 10.84 -2.36 -40.94
N LYS A 168 9.60 -2.79 -40.68
CA LYS A 168 9.02 -4.01 -41.27
C LYS A 168 8.10 -3.78 -42.47
N LEU A 169 7.87 -2.53 -42.87
CA LEU A 169 7.04 -2.22 -44.05
C LEU A 169 7.93 -1.86 -45.23
N ASP A 170 7.79 -2.64 -46.31
CA ASP A 170 8.54 -2.55 -47.56
C ASP A 170 8.42 -1.17 -48.23
N GLY A 171 9.25 -0.22 -47.80
CA GLY A 171 9.52 1.05 -48.50
C GLY A 171 8.38 2.07 -48.56
N ALA A 172 7.18 1.74 -48.08
CA ALA A 172 6.05 2.65 -48.07
C ALA A 172 5.97 3.44 -46.75
N SER A 173 6.46 4.69 -46.82
CA SER A 173 6.12 5.86 -45.99
C SER A 173 6.00 5.66 -44.47
N GLY A 174 7.05 6.10 -43.74
CA GLY A 174 6.90 7.04 -42.63
C GLY A 174 6.10 6.66 -41.38
N ASP A 175 5.59 5.43 -41.26
CA ASP A 175 4.75 5.06 -40.13
C ASP A 175 5.59 4.88 -38.85
N TYR A 176 5.33 5.74 -37.86
CA TYR A 176 5.92 5.67 -36.54
C TYR A 176 5.06 4.83 -35.60
N GLN A 177 5.72 4.08 -34.72
CA GLN A 177 5.10 3.36 -33.61
C GLN A 177 5.42 4.05 -32.29
N ILE A 178 4.50 3.97 -31.33
CA ILE A 178 4.73 4.39 -29.96
C ILE A 178 5.11 3.17 -29.15
N MET A 179 6.27 3.20 -28.49
CA MET A 179 6.66 2.19 -27.50
C MET A 179 6.37 2.71 -26.10
N VAL A 180 5.60 1.94 -25.34
CA VAL A 180 5.39 2.14 -23.91
C VAL A 180 6.29 1.19 -23.15
N GLU A 181 7.11 1.70 -22.24
CA GLU A 181 8.00 0.90 -21.40
C GLU A 181 7.74 1.22 -19.92
N LEU A 182 7.61 0.17 -19.10
CA LEU A 182 7.52 0.28 -17.65
C LEU A 182 8.82 -0.23 -17.02
N GLN A 183 9.39 0.55 -16.10
CA GLN A 183 10.65 0.23 -15.43
C GLN A 183 10.46 0.26 -13.91
N LYS A 184 10.62 -0.90 -13.26
CA LYS A 184 10.56 -1.00 -11.79
C LYS A 184 11.67 -0.16 -11.16
N ARG A 185 11.35 0.57 -10.10
CA ARG A 185 12.33 1.31 -9.29
C ARG A 185 12.42 0.74 -7.89
N ARG A 186 11.29 0.39 -7.30
CA ARG A 186 11.19 -0.20 -5.96
C ARG A 186 10.07 -1.21 -5.88
N GLY A 187 10.19 -2.12 -4.93
CA GLY A 187 9.10 -2.99 -4.52
C GLY A 187 9.15 -4.40 -5.09
N ASP A 188 8.11 -5.15 -4.76
CA ASP A 188 7.96 -6.56 -5.15
C ASP A 188 7.85 -6.73 -6.67
N SER A 189 8.57 -7.72 -7.19
CA SER A 189 8.63 -8.02 -8.62
C SER A 189 7.33 -8.62 -9.14
N LEU A 190 6.62 -9.42 -8.32
CA LEU A 190 5.38 -10.05 -8.74
C LEU A 190 4.25 -9.01 -8.89
N SER A 191 4.11 -8.17 -7.88
CA SER A 191 3.20 -7.02 -7.86
C SER A 191 3.47 -6.08 -9.04
N PHE A 192 4.73 -5.72 -9.26
CA PHE A 192 5.12 -4.91 -10.44
C PHE A 192 4.74 -5.58 -11.75
N LYS A 193 5.01 -6.88 -11.92
CA LYS A 193 4.69 -7.62 -13.14
C LYS A 193 3.18 -7.64 -13.42
N ASN A 194 2.36 -7.80 -12.38
CA ASN A 194 0.90 -7.83 -12.51
C ASN A 194 0.34 -6.44 -12.87
N VAL A 195 0.80 -5.40 -12.20
CA VAL A 195 0.46 -4.00 -12.53
C VAL A 195 0.91 -3.65 -13.93
N ALA A 196 2.16 -3.98 -14.29
CA ALA A 196 2.72 -3.64 -15.59
C ALA A 196 1.96 -4.31 -16.74
N ARG A 197 1.58 -5.58 -16.61
CA ARG A 197 0.73 -6.27 -17.60
C ARG A 197 -0.61 -5.56 -17.79
N THR A 198 -1.24 -5.15 -16.70
CA THR A 198 -2.55 -4.49 -16.74
C THR A 198 -2.46 -3.15 -17.46
N ILE A 199 -1.47 -2.33 -17.11
CA ILE A 199 -1.23 -1.02 -17.75
C ILE A 199 -0.88 -1.18 -19.23
N LEU A 200 0.02 -2.11 -19.58
CA LEU A 200 0.40 -2.36 -20.98
C LEU A 200 -0.78 -2.88 -21.81
N LYS A 201 -1.66 -3.69 -21.23
CA LYS A 201 -2.91 -4.14 -21.86
C LYS A 201 -3.88 -2.98 -22.10
N ALA A 202 -4.05 -2.10 -21.11
CA ALA A 202 -4.88 -0.90 -21.23
C ALA A 202 -4.34 0.07 -22.29
N ALA A 203 -3.02 0.29 -22.33
CA ALA A 203 -2.38 1.10 -23.37
C ALA A 203 -2.66 0.53 -24.78
N LYS A 204 -2.56 -0.80 -24.94
CA LYS A 204 -2.76 -1.47 -26.24
C LYS A 204 -4.21 -1.50 -26.71
N ASN A 205 -5.12 -1.93 -25.85
CA ASN A 205 -6.49 -2.26 -26.25
C ASN A 205 -7.52 -1.20 -25.84
N GLY A 206 -7.10 -0.16 -25.11
CA GLY A 206 -8.03 0.77 -24.45
C GLY A 206 -8.71 0.15 -23.23
N ASN A 207 -9.57 0.94 -22.58
CA ASN A 207 -10.27 0.57 -21.35
C ASN A 207 -11.48 -0.36 -21.58
N ASN A 208 -11.34 -1.38 -22.43
CA ASN A 208 -12.25 -2.54 -22.40
C ASN A 208 -11.99 -3.41 -21.14
N VAL A 209 -11.82 -2.75 -20.00
CA VAL A 209 -11.53 -3.30 -18.66
C VAL A 209 -12.80 -3.82 -17.98
N ALA A 210 -13.98 -3.66 -18.60
CA ALA A 210 -15.23 -4.27 -18.15
C ALA A 210 -15.10 -5.80 -17.93
N SER A 211 -14.13 -6.48 -18.56
CA SER A 211 -13.89 -7.92 -18.40
C SER A 211 -12.91 -8.31 -17.27
N CYS A 212 -12.19 -7.38 -16.63
CA CYS A 212 -11.20 -7.73 -15.60
C CYS A 212 -11.73 -7.62 -14.16
N LYS A 213 -13.00 -7.19 -13.97
CA LYS A 213 -13.61 -7.02 -12.64
C LYS A 213 -13.78 -8.31 -11.83
N ASN A 214 -13.51 -9.48 -12.42
CA ASN A 214 -13.61 -10.78 -11.76
C ASN A 214 -12.29 -11.31 -11.20
N ASN A 215 -11.20 -10.58 -11.34
CA ASN A 215 -10.00 -10.92 -10.58
C ASN A 215 -10.19 -10.28 -9.21
N GLY A 216 -10.59 -11.10 -8.23
CA GLY A 216 -10.61 -10.71 -6.82
C GLY A 216 -9.31 -10.02 -6.41
N THR A 217 -9.34 -9.39 -5.23
CA THR A 217 -8.13 -8.94 -4.51
C THR A 217 -6.96 -9.82 -4.89
N PRO A 218 -5.82 -9.28 -5.38
CA PRO A 218 -4.74 -10.08 -5.94
C PRO A 218 -4.41 -11.17 -4.94
N ARG A 219 -4.96 -12.38 -5.21
CA ARG A 219 -4.81 -13.49 -4.30
C ARG A 219 -3.33 -13.71 -4.27
N LEU A 220 -2.73 -13.63 -3.09
CA LEU A 220 -1.38 -14.09 -2.88
C LEU A 220 -1.28 -15.43 -3.63
N PRO A 221 -0.24 -15.65 -4.46
CA PRO A 221 -0.05 -16.95 -5.07
C PRO A 221 -0.24 -17.96 -3.94
N PRO A 222 -1.15 -18.94 -4.08
CA PRO A 222 -1.49 -19.83 -2.98
C PRO A 222 -0.16 -20.24 -2.38
N LEU A 223 0.09 -19.83 -1.13
CA LEU A 223 1.17 -20.43 -0.36
C LEU A 223 0.93 -21.91 -0.57
N PHE A 224 1.90 -22.60 -1.15
CA PHE A 224 1.78 -24.03 -1.43
C PHE A 224 1.75 -24.74 -0.07
N TYR A 225 0.66 -24.57 0.67
CA TYR A 225 0.15 -25.54 1.60
C TYR A 225 -0.28 -26.67 0.69
N ASP A 226 0.64 -27.62 0.52
CA ASP A 226 0.34 -28.92 -0.01
C ASP A 226 -0.79 -29.49 0.84
N GLU A 227 -2.05 -29.33 0.39
CA GLU A 227 -3.25 -29.84 1.08
C GLU A 227 -3.16 -31.36 1.32
N ASN A 228 -2.18 -32.03 0.70
CA ASN A 228 -1.91 -33.46 0.87
C ASN A 228 -0.70 -33.78 1.76
N LYS A 229 -0.16 -32.83 2.53
CA LYS A 229 0.83 -33.11 3.59
C LYS A 229 0.29 -32.73 4.96
N GLU A 230 -0.36 -33.71 5.60
CA GLU A 230 -0.46 -33.87 7.05
C GLU A 230 0.93 -34.06 7.70
N THR A 231 1.92 -33.21 7.39
CA THR A 231 3.08 -33.09 8.27
C THR A 231 2.70 -32.15 9.40
N VAL A 232 2.02 -32.74 10.37
CA VAL A 232 1.95 -32.27 11.76
C VAL A 232 3.39 -31.95 12.18
N VAL A 233 3.73 -30.67 12.20
CA VAL A 233 4.92 -30.21 12.91
C VAL A 233 4.57 -30.27 14.39
N GLU A 234 4.75 -31.45 14.97
CA GLU A 234 4.58 -31.79 16.38
C GLU A 234 5.73 -31.16 17.22
N ALA A 235 6.00 -29.87 17.00
CA ALA A 235 7.04 -29.15 17.73
C ALA A 235 6.39 -28.23 18.78
N LYS A 236 6.40 -28.74 20.03
CA LYS A 236 6.17 -28.04 21.31
C LYS A 236 4.71 -27.81 21.71
N HIS A 237 4.02 -28.91 22.01
CA HIS A 237 2.71 -28.93 22.67
C HIS A 237 2.77 -28.88 24.22
N ASP A 238 3.96 -28.88 24.82
CA ASP A 238 4.13 -29.01 26.29
C ASP A 238 3.91 -27.71 27.09
N PHE A 239 3.67 -26.57 26.44
CA PHE A 239 3.38 -25.30 27.15
C PHE A 239 1.87 -24.97 27.26
N PHE A 240 1.01 -25.72 26.56
CA PHE A 240 -0.39 -25.31 26.33
C PHE A 240 -1.46 -26.10 27.09
N THR A 241 -1.10 -27.21 27.75
CA THR A 241 -2.06 -28.08 28.47
C THR A 241 -2.61 -27.52 29.79
N ASP A 242 -2.12 -26.37 30.27
CA ASP A 242 -2.61 -25.78 31.54
C ASP A 242 -3.76 -24.76 31.38
N LEU A 243 -4.03 -24.27 30.16
CA LEU A 243 -5.12 -23.32 29.91
C LEU A 243 -6.47 -23.97 29.57
N GLU A 244 -6.50 -25.25 29.19
CA GLU A 244 -7.72 -25.98 28.79
C GLU A 244 -8.65 -26.38 29.96
N LYS A 245 -8.23 -26.23 31.22
CA LYS A 245 -9.01 -26.74 32.38
C LYS A 245 -10.15 -25.84 32.87
N LYS A 246 -10.48 -24.73 32.19
CA LYS A 246 -11.63 -23.86 32.55
C LYS A 246 -12.60 -23.73 31.37
N GLY A 247 -13.39 -24.77 31.14
CA GLY A 247 -14.29 -24.91 29.99
C GLY A 247 -15.47 -23.93 29.96
N ASN A 248 -15.75 -23.39 28.77
CA ASN A 248 -17.06 -23.43 28.08
C ASN A 248 -17.09 -22.65 26.74
N LEU A 249 -16.05 -22.78 25.92
CA LEU A 249 -16.13 -22.63 24.46
C LEU A 249 -15.15 -23.65 23.88
N SER A 250 -15.49 -24.33 22.77
CA SER A 250 -14.54 -25.24 22.11
C SER A 250 -13.41 -24.40 21.51
N PHE A 251 -12.36 -24.23 22.31
CA PHE A 251 -11.29 -23.24 22.21
C PHE A 251 -10.15 -23.65 21.25
N THR A 252 -10.32 -24.72 20.47
CA THR A 252 -9.21 -25.35 19.72
C THR A 252 -8.69 -24.50 18.57
N ASP A 253 -9.51 -23.62 17.98
CA ASP A 253 -9.07 -22.73 16.88
C ASP A 253 -8.51 -21.39 17.39
N THR A 254 -8.88 -20.96 18.60
CA THR A 254 -8.42 -19.72 19.22
C THR A 254 -6.98 -19.79 19.74
N THR A 255 -6.49 -20.98 20.08
CA THR A 255 -5.10 -21.16 20.56
C THR A 255 -4.08 -20.82 19.48
N PHE A 256 -4.31 -21.19 18.22
CA PHE A 256 -3.38 -20.92 17.13
C PHE A 256 -3.23 -19.41 16.89
N SER A 257 -4.35 -18.67 16.92
CA SER A 257 -4.35 -17.21 16.79
C SER A 257 -3.54 -16.51 17.88
N SER A 258 -3.44 -17.08 19.09
CA SER A 258 -2.71 -16.44 20.20
C SER A 258 -1.19 -16.39 19.97
N CYS A 259 -0.61 -17.46 19.41
CA CYS A 259 0.82 -17.54 19.11
C CYS A 259 1.20 -16.53 18.03
N ASP A 260 0.41 -16.44 16.96
CA ASP A 260 0.64 -15.54 15.85
C ASP A 260 0.53 -14.08 16.31
N ILE A 261 -0.48 -13.74 17.11
CA ILE A 261 -0.63 -12.39 17.66
C ILE A 261 0.56 -12.03 18.56
N LYS A 262 1.00 -12.94 19.43
CA LYS A 262 2.15 -12.70 20.30
C LYS A 262 3.43 -12.48 19.49
N TYR A 263 3.67 -13.31 18.48
CA TYR A 263 4.80 -13.15 17.57
C TYR A 263 4.77 -11.79 16.87
N ASN A 264 3.59 -11.36 16.40
CA ASN A 264 3.38 -10.05 15.80
C ASN A 264 3.66 -8.91 16.78
N ALA A 265 3.20 -9.02 18.02
CA ALA A 265 3.49 -8.04 19.05
C ALA A 265 5.00 -7.95 19.32
N ASP A 266 5.70 -9.08 19.42
CA ASP A 266 7.15 -9.12 19.60
C ASP A 266 7.90 -8.45 18.42
N LEU A 267 7.43 -8.65 17.19
CA LEU A 267 7.96 -7.97 16.00
C LEU A 267 7.74 -6.45 16.04
N LEU A 268 6.55 -6.01 16.47
CA LEU A 268 6.18 -4.59 16.55
C LEU A 268 6.89 -3.84 17.67
N MET A 269 7.10 -4.52 18.80
CA MET A 269 7.85 -4.00 19.95
C MET A 269 9.36 -3.97 19.71
N GLY A 270 9.85 -4.66 18.69
CA GLY A 270 11.25 -4.62 18.28
C GLY A 270 11.68 -3.24 17.76
N GLU A 271 12.99 -2.95 17.84
CA GLU A 271 13.56 -1.70 17.31
C GLU A 271 13.77 -1.73 15.78
N ARG A 272 13.58 -2.89 15.16
CA ARG A 272 13.89 -3.13 13.75
C ARG A 272 12.70 -2.76 12.86
N MET A 273 12.86 -1.73 12.04
CA MET A 273 11.82 -1.25 11.11
C MET A 273 11.29 -2.31 10.13
N ASP A 274 12.15 -3.22 9.67
CA ASP A 274 11.72 -4.33 8.81
C ASP A 274 10.91 -5.38 9.58
N GLY A 275 11.26 -5.63 10.85
CA GLY A 275 10.46 -6.44 11.77
C GLY A 275 9.10 -5.80 12.08
N CYS A 276 9.07 -4.50 12.40
CA CYS A 276 7.82 -3.76 12.61
C CYS A 276 6.93 -3.79 11.35
N LEU A 277 7.52 -3.63 10.17
CA LEU A 277 6.78 -3.72 8.91
C LEU A 277 6.18 -5.11 8.72
N LEU A 278 6.96 -6.18 8.93
CA LEU A 278 6.46 -7.55 8.83
C LEU A 278 5.31 -7.79 9.81
N GLY A 279 5.48 -7.41 11.09
CA GLY A 279 4.44 -7.56 12.11
C GLY A 279 3.16 -6.80 11.77
N MET A 280 3.27 -5.61 11.17
CA MET A 280 2.10 -4.84 10.76
C MET A 280 1.41 -5.44 9.51
N GLN A 281 2.18 -6.02 8.58
CA GLN A 281 1.63 -6.73 7.41
C GLN A 281 0.86 -7.98 7.83
N ASP A 282 1.42 -8.74 8.75
CA ASP A 282 0.82 -9.95 9.30
C ASP A 282 -0.45 -9.60 10.12
N LEU A 283 -0.45 -8.53 10.92
CA LEU A 283 -1.69 -8.04 11.56
C LEU A 283 -2.74 -7.60 10.55
N ALA A 284 -2.35 -6.94 9.44
CA ALA A 284 -3.28 -6.52 8.41
C ALA A 284 -3.93 -7.73 7.72
N LEU A 285 -3.19 -8.84 7.57
CA LEU A 285 -3.72 -10.11 7.11
C LEU A 285 -4.67 -10.71 8.16
N LEU A 286 -4.23 -10.83 9.42
CA LEU A 286 -5.01 -11.43 10.51
C LEU A 286 -6.35 -10.75 10.74
N THR A 287 -6.43 -9.43 10.58
CA THR A 287 -7.66 -8.63 10.72
C THR A 287 -8.56 -8.66 9.48
N ASN A 288 -8.11 -9.19 8.34
CA ASN A 288 -8.89 -9.21 7.11
C ASN A 288 -9.74 -10.48 6.97
N ALA A 289 -11.06 -10.34 7.15
CA ALA A 289 -12.04 -11.43 7.05
C ALA A 289 -12.10 -12.14 5.69
N ASP A 290 -11.63 -11.50 4.60
CA ASP A 290 -11.56 -12.13 3.28
C ASP A 290 -10.34 -13.03 3.12
N SER A 291 -9.31 -12.82 3.95
CA SER A 291 -8.02 -13.50 3.86
C SER A 291 -7.81 -14.52 4.99
N THR A 292 -8.48 -14.34 6.12
CA THR A 292 -8.45 -15.23 7.28
C THR A 292 -9.85 -15.64 7.67
N ASN A 293 -9.98 -16.60 8.59
CA ASN A 293 -11.29 -16.97 9.12
C ASN A 293 -11.90 -15.77 9.87
N HIS A 294 -13.18 -15.47 9.62
CA HIS A 294 -13.93 -14.40 10.27
C HIS A 294 -13.81 -14.44 11.82
N ALA A 295 -13.86 -15.62 12.44
CA ALA A 295 -13.72 -15.75 13.89
C ALA A 295 -12.33 -15.27 14.39
N THR A 296 -11.26 -15.62 13.66
CA THR A 296 -9.90 -15.17 13.93
C THR A 296 -9.77 -13.66 13.74
N ALA A 297 -10.28 -13.13 12.62
CA ALA A 297 -10.22 -11.70 12.34
C ALA A 297 -10.99 -10.88 13.39
N LEU A 298 -12.17 -11.35 13.81
CA LEU A 298 -12.96 -10.70 14.85
C LEU A 298 -12.24 -10.74 16.20
N PHE A 299 -11.63 -11.87 16.56
CA PHE A 299 -10.85 -12.01 17.79
C PHE A 299 -9.68 -11.03 17.83
N VAL A 300 -8.88 -10.98 16.75
CA VAL A 300 -7.73 -10.07 16.63
C VAL A 300 -8.20 -8.60 16.65
N ALA A 301 -9.29 -8.29 15.95
CA ALA A 301 -9.86 -6.95 15.92
C ALA A 301 -10.34 -6.48 17.30
N ARG A 302 -11.05 -7.35 18.04
CA ARG A 302 -11.46 -7.07 19.43
C ARG A 302 -10.24 -6.80 20.29
N LEU A 303 -9.19 -7.60 20.17
CA LEU A 303 -7.96 -7.38 20.92
C LEU A 303 -7.29 -6.03 20.61
N ILE A 304 -7.35 -5.58 19.35
CA ILE A 304 -6.79 -4.29 18.92
C ILE A 304 -7.64 -3.11 19.40
N LEU A 305 -8.96 -3.24 19.42
CA LEU A 305 -9.86 -2.13 19.76
C LEU A 305 -10.19 -2.05 21.26
N GLN A 306 -10.10 -3.16 22.00
CA GLN A 306 -10.38 -3.21 23.42
C GLN A 306 -9.15 -2.76 24.21
N ASN A 307 -9.19 -1.54 24.72
CA ASN A 307 -8.24 -1.07 25.71
C ASN A 307 -8.64 -1.61 27.09
N ASP A 308 -8.32 -2.88 27.38
CA ASP A 308 -8.57 -3.47 28.68
C ASP A 308 -7.59 -2.91 29.72
N ASN A 309 -7.94 -1.74 30.25
CA ASN A 309 -7.22 -1.08 31.34
C ASN A 309 -7.33 -1.83 32.68
N GLY A 310 -8.16 -2.88 32.76
CA GLY A 310 -8.53 -3.56 34.02
C GLY A 310 -7.86 -4.92 34.26
N GLY A 311 -7.28 -5.55 33.25
CA GLY A 311 -6.63 -6.86 33.36
C GLY A 311 -5.25 -6.84 34.04
N ASP A 312 -4.90 -7.91 34.76
CA ASP A 312 -3.56 -8.11 35.31
C ASP A 312 -2.52 -8.08 34.17
N LYS A 313 -1.68 -7.03 34.15
CA LYS A 313 -0.81 -6.61 33.03
C LYS A 313 0.30 -7.60 32.64
N ARG A 314 0.26 -8.85 33.09
CA ARG A 314 1.43 -9.73 33.09
C ARG A 314 1.51 -10.73 31.93
N ASP A 315 0.41 -11.07 31.25
CA ASP A 315 0.41 -12.29 30.41
C ASP A 315 -0.01 -12.14 28.93
N TRP A 316 -0.45 -10.95 28.46
CA TRP A 316 -0.92 -10.77 27.08
C TRP A 316 -0.21 -9.58 26.41
N PRO A 317 -0.07 -9.48 25.07
CA PRO A 317 0.58 -8.34 24.43
C PRO A 317 -0.24 -7.05 24.60
N PHE A 318 -0.08 -6.41 25.77
CA PHE A 318 -0.65 -5.12 26.09
C PHE A 318 -0.05 -4.06 25.16
N GLY A 319 -0.90 -3.17 24.65
CA GLY A 319 -0.49 -1.98 23.92
C GLY A 319 -0.49 -2.10 22.40
N LEU A 320 -1.06 -3.16 21.79
CA LEU A 320 -1.24 -3.18 20.32
C LEU A 320 -2.03 -1.96 19.84
N ASP A 321 -3.04 -1.55 20.59
CA ASP A 321 -3.79 -0.31 20.36
C ASP A 321 -2.88 0.93 20.45
N GLU A 322 -2.04 1.03 21.49
CA GLU A 322 -1.09 2.12 21.68
C GLU A 322 -0.06 2.16 20.53
N PHE A 323 0.44 1.01 20.08
CA PHE A 323 1.36 0.91 18.96
C PHE A 323 0.71 1.33 17.64
N ILE A 324 -0.49 0.84 17.35
CA ILE A 324 -1.24 1.21 16.14
C ILE A 324 -1.54 2.71 16.16
N GLN A 325 -2.05 3.23 17.29
CA GLN A 325 -2.30 4.66 17.48
C GLN A 325 -1.03 5.48 17.33
N LYS A 326 0.11 5.00 17.87
CA LYS A 326 1.41 5.64 17.67
C LYS A 326 1.72 5.74 16.18
N PHE A 327 1.70 4.65 15.42
CA PHE A 327 2.01 4.72 13.98
C PHE A 327 1.05 5.60 13.17
N ILE A 328 -0.21 5.69 13.56
CA ILE A 328 -1.21 6.56 12.91
C ILE A 328 -0.99 8.04 13.30
N THR A 329 -0.64 8.32 14.55
CA THR A 329 -0.49 9.71 15.06
C THR A 329 0.88 10.32 14.75
N PHE A 330 1.94 9.51 14.63
CA PHE A 330 3.35 9.94 14.53
C PHE A 330 3.75 10.50 13.15
N ASP A 331 2.92 11.36 12.59
CA ASP A 331 3.11 11.98 11.27
C ASP A 331 4.19 13.08 11.28
N ASN A 332 4.49 13.65 12.45
CA ASN A 332 5.23 14.90 12.54
C ASN A 332 6.76 14.80 12.57
N LEU A 333 7.35 13.63 12.82
CA LEU A 333 8.82 13.55 12.93
C LEU A 333 9.55 13.62 11.60
N TYR A 334 8.89 13.19 10.52
CA TYR A 334 9.48 13.19 9.18
C TYR A 334 8.87 14.28 8.30
N ASN A 335 8.24 15.30 8.93
CA ASN A 335 7.57 16.38 8.23
C ASN A 335 8.50 16.94 7.17
N GLU A 336 8.03 16.78 5.93
CA GLU A 336 8.65 17.10 4.66
C GLU A 336 8.77 18.62 4.51
N ASN A 337 9.56 19.27 5.38
CA ASN A 337 10.21 20.54 5.08
C ASN A 337 11.27 20.24 4.00
N GLY A 338 10.93 19.77 2.81
CA GLY A 338 10.11 20.52 1.87
C GLY A 338 11.06 21.36 1.03
N ASN A 339 11.90 20.69 0.21
CA ASN A 339 12.29 21.22 -1.11
C ASN A 339 13.18 20.31 -1.96
N ASP A 340 13.85 19.29 -1.45
CA ASP A 340 14.78 18.52 -2.30
C ASP A 340 14.19 17.16 -2.74
N TRP A 341 13.22 17.24 -3.65
CA TRP A 341 12.84 16.13 -4.55
C TRP A 341 13.93 15.88 -5.61
N ASP A 342 15.20 15.90 -5.21
CA ASP A 342 16.33 15.55 -6.06
C ASP A 342 16.41 14.03 -6.21
N GLY A 343 15.45 13.54 -6.99
CA GLY A 343 15.61 12.50 -8.00
C GLY A 343 15.71 11.06 -7.54
N ASP A 344 16.51 10.74 -6.53
CA ASP A 344 16.86 9.35 -6.21
C ASP A 344 17.26 9.11 -4.73
N ASN A 345 17.32 10.15 -3.87
CA ASN A 345 17.65 9.95 -2.45
C ASN A 345 16.40 9.63 -1.61
N ASP A 346 15.68 8.58 -2.02
CA ASP A 346 14.53 8.04 -1.31
C ASP A 346 15.02 7.47 0.03
N ASN A 347 14.90 8.23 1.12
CA ASN A 347 15.30 7.76 2.44
C ASN A 347 14.56 6.47 2.74
N THR A 348 15.31 5.35 2.80
CA THR A 348 14.76 4.01 3.02
C THR A 348 13.86 3.97 4.25
N GLU A 349 14.24 4.70 5.30
CA GLU A 349 13.51 4.81 6.57
C GLU A 349 12.14 5.47 6.40
N SER A 350 12.08 6.61 5.71
CA SER A 350 10.82 7.34 5.44
C SER A 350 9.79 6.43 4.73
N TRP A 351 10.25 5.60 3.80
CA TRP A 351 9.37 4.63 3.15
C TRP A 351 8.88 3.53 4.09
N TYR A 352 9.72 3.02 5.00
CA TYR A 352 9.27 2.04 5.99
C TYR A 352 8.20 2.64 6.89
N HIS A 353 8.39 3.88 7.37
CA HIS A 353 7.38 4.58 8.17
C HIS A 353 6.06 4.76 7.42
N ARG A 354 6.12 5.21 6.15
CA ARG A 354 4.93 5.35 5.31
C ARG A 354 4.18 4.02 5.17
N LYS A 355 4.91 2.93 4.93
CA LYS A 355 4.29 1.60 4.84
C LYS A 355 3.69 1.13 6.16
N ILE A 356 4.40 1.27 7.27
CA ILE A 356 3.89 0.84 8.59
C ILE A 356 2.64 1.65 8.93
N ARG A 357 2.63 2.98 8.67
CA ARG A 357 1.45 3.84 8.84
C ARG A 357 0.27 3.34 7.99
N TYR A 358 0.50 3.07 6.71
CA TYR A 358 -0.53 2.53 5.81
C TYR A 358 -1.12 1.22 6.35
N TYR A 359 -0.28 0.28 6.78
CA TYR A 359 -0.75 -0.99 7.33
C TYR A 359 -1.43 -0.79 8.69
N ALA A 360 -0.99 0.14 9.54
CA ALA A 360 -1.68 0.47 10.79
C ALA A 360 -3.10 1.01 10.54
N LEU A 361 -3.27 1.90 9.56
CA LEU A 361 -4.60 2.36 9.11
C LEU A 361 -5.43 1.22 8.53
N THR A 362 -4.81 0.29 7.80
CA THR A 362 -5.48 -0.90 7.25
C THR A 362 -5.96 -1.84 8.37
N VAL A 363 -5.11 -2.12 9.35
CA VAL A 363 -5.42 -2.92 10.55
C VAL A 363 -6.58 -2.30 11.30
N LEU A 364 -6.53 -0.98 11.56
CA LEU A 364 -7.62 -0.26 12.21
C LEU A 364 -8.91 -0.35 11.39
N SER A 365 -8.86 -0.07 10.09
CA SER A 365 -10.03 -0.13 9.21
C SER A 365 -10.67 -1.52 9.19
N ASN A 366 -9.86 -2.57 9.04
CA ASN A 366 -10.34 -3.94 9.05
C ASN A 366 -10.96 -4.30 10.40
N SER A 367 -10.32 -3.90 11.50
CA SER A 367 -10.81 -4.15 12.85
C SER A 367 -12.15 -3.47 13.13
N LEU A 368 -12.30 -2.21 12.71
CA LEU A 368 -13.55 -1.47 12.83
C LEU A 368 -14.67 -2.16 12.04
N ASN A 369 -14.42 -2.50 10.77
CA ASN A 369 -15.41 -3.14 9.90
C ASN A 369 -15.92 -4.46 10.49
N ILE A 370 -15.00 -5.35 10.88
CA ILE A 370 -15.42 -6.67 11.36
C ILE A 370 -16.16 -6.62 12.70
N VAL A 371 -15.79 -5.68 13.59
CA VAL A 371 -16.49 -5.52 14.86
C VAL A 371 -17.87 -4.89 14.62
N ALA A 372 -18.00 -3.97 13.65
CA ALA A 372 -19.31 -3.45 13.24
C ALA A 372 -20.22 -4.53 12.63
N ASP A 373 -19.66 -5.45 11.85
CA ASP A 373 -20.42 -6.56 11.26
C ASP A 373 -20.83 -7.64 12.29
N GLY A 374 -19.99 -7.86 13.32
CA GLY A 374 -20.15 -8.93 14.31
C GLY A 374 -20.94 -8.56 15.57
N SER A 375 -21.36 -7.30 15.73
CA SER A 375 -22.07 -6.87 16.92
C SER A 375 -23.53 -7.35 16.90
N SER A 376 -23.79 -8.53 17.48
CA SER A 376 -25.13 -8.82 17.97
C SER A 376 -25.50 -7.77 19.03
N GLU A 377 -26.76 -7.33 19.07
CA GLU A 377 -27.23 -6.26 19.97
C GLU A 377 -26.88 -6.49 21.46
N GLU A 378 -26.61 -7.74 21.85
CA GLU A 378 -26.29 -8.16 23.21
C GLU A 378 -24.79 -8.02 23.58
N GLU A 379 -23.88 -8.15 22.60
CA GLU A 379 -22.45 -7.88 22.78
C GLU A 379 -22.14 -6.47 22.29
N GLY A 380 -22.68 -5.47 23.00
CA GLY A 380 -22.54 -4.06 22.68
C GLY A 380 -21.12 -3.73 22.21
N CYS A 381 -21.00 -3.36 20.94
CA CYS A 381 -19.77 -2.93 20.30
C CYS A 381 -19.24 -1.70 21.03
N CYS A 382 -18.41 -1.92 22.05
CA CYS A 382 -17.82 -0.85 22.84
C CYS A 382 -16.57 -0.31 22.12
N ILE A 383 -16.74 0.17 20.88
CA ILE A 383 -15.91 1.30 20.48
C ILE A 383 -16.30 2.43 21.41
N THR A 384 -15.47 2.68 22.40
CA THR A 384 -15.76 3.72 23.37
C THR A 384 -15.80 5.06 22.63
N THR A 385 -16.71 5.93 23.06
CA THR A 385 -16.76 7.32 22.57
C THR A 385 -15.37 7.95 22.57
N ASP A 386 -14.55 7.62 23.57
CA ASP A 386 -13.17 8.09 23.70
C ASP A 386 -12.28 7.70 22.52
N VAL A 387 -12.35 6.44 22.06
CA VAL A 387 -11.57 5.97 20.89
C VAL A 387 -12.00 6.72 19.63
N GLY A 388 -13.30 6.85 19.39
CA GLY A 388 -13.82 7.62 18.26
C GLY A 388 -13.35 9.09 18.29
N MET A 389 -13.50 9.74 19.46
CA MET A 389 -13.11 11.13 19.66
C MET A 389 -11.60 11.37 19.48
N ALA A 390 -10.75 10.40 19.86
CA ALA A 390 -9.31 10.47 19.68
C ALA A 390 -8.88 10.26 18.21
N LEU A 391 -9.55 9.35 17.48
CA LEU A 391 -9.18 8.99 16.12
C LEU A 391 -9.66 9.99 15.07
N ILE A 392 -10.87 10.55 15.21
CA ILE A 392 -11.48 11.44 14.20
C ILE A 392 -10.56 12.60 13.76
N PRO A 393 -9.89 13.35 14.66
CA PRO A 393 -8.99 14.43 14.25
C PRO A 393 -7.83 13.95 13.37
N VAL A 394 -7.31 12.76 13.65
CA VAL A 394 -6.20 12.17 12.89
C VAL A 394 -6.68 11.69 11.53
N LEU A 395 -7.83 11.02 11.47
CA LEU A 395 -8.38 10.51 10.22
C LEU A 395 -8.78 11.66 9.27
N ILE A 396 -9.37 12.75 9.79
CA ILE A 396 -9.68 13.95 8.98
C ILE A 396 -8.41 14.61 8.45
N ARG A 397 -7.31 14.61 9.23
CA ARG A 397 -6.02 15.09 8.75
C ARG A 397 -5.52 14.28 7.56
N GLU A 398 -5.63 12.96 7.59
CA GLU A 398 -5.23 12.10 6.45
C GLU A 398 -6.06 12.42 5.19
N LEU A 399 -7.36 12.69 5.33
CA LEU A 399 -8.22 13.12 4.22
C LEU A 399 -7.76 14.45 3.62
N ASN A 400 -7.38 15.41 4.46
CA ASN A 400 -6.86 16.69 3.98
C ASN A 400 -5.52 16.54 3.22
N ASP A 401 -4.78 15.47 3.49
CA ASP A 401 -3.55 15.11 2.78
C ASP A 401 -3.77 14.15 1.60
N ALA A 402 -5.02 13.89 1.18
CA ALA A 402 -5.33 12.94 0.10
C ALA A 402 -4.55 13.19 -1.20
N LYS A 403 -4.28 14.46 -1.55
CA LYS A 403 -3.49 14.80 -2.75
C LYS A 403 -2.06 14.25 -2.68
N LYS A 404 -1.46 14.22 -1.48
CA LYS A 404 -0.12 13.71 -1.24
C LYS A 404 -0.12 12.20 -0.99
N ARG A 405 -1.10 11.71 -0.20
CA ARG A 405 -1.16 10.33 0.31
C ARG A 405 -2.56 9.74 0.13
N PRO A 406 -2.98 9.47 -1.12
CA PRO A 406 -4.34 9.01 -1.40
C PRO A 406 -4.63 7.61 -0.83
N HIS A 407 -3.61 6.79 -0.63
CA HIS A 407 -3.74 5.47 -0.01
C HIS A 407 -4.08 5.56 1.48
N ASP A 408 -3.40 6.44 2.21
CA ASP A 408 -3.66 6.68 3.64
C ASP A 408 -5.04 7.32 3.81
N ALA A 409 -5.37 8.31 2.98
CA ALA A 409 -6.69 8.92 2.94
C ALA A 409 -7.81 7.90 2.64
N HIS A 410 -7.57 6.92 1.77
CA HIS A 410 -8.55 5.86 1.50
C HIS A 410 -8.80 5.01 2.75
N GLN A 411 -7.77 4.53 3.43
CA GLN A 411 -7.95 3.74 4.65
C GLN A 411 -8.57 4.59 5.77
N ALA A 412 -8.19 5.87 5.88
CA ALA A 412 -8.78 6.79 6.84
C ALA A 412 -10.28 7.02 6.56
N MET A 413 -10.68 7.18 5.30
CA MET A 413 -12.08 7.28 4.91
C MET A 413 -12.87 6.02 5.30
N ARG A 414 -12.30 4.83 5.07
CA ARG A 414 -12.93 3.57 5.50
C ARG A 414 -13.13 3.53 7.02
N CYS A 415 -12.14 3.96 7.80
CA CYS A 415 -12.28 4.05 9.26
C CYS A 415 -13.41 5.02 9.65
N ILE A 416 -13.47 6.20 9.03
CA ILE A 416 -14.50 7.21 9.34
C ILE A 416 -15.91 6.69 8.99
N ASN A 417 -16.09 6.07 7.82
CA ASN A 417 -17.38 5.52 7.40
C ASN A 417 -17.94 4.54 8.44
N VAL A 418 -17.10 3.65 8.96
CA VAL A 418 -17.51 2.72 10.02
C VAL A 418 -17.77 3.45 11.33
N LEU A 419 -16.83 4.29 11.78
CA LEU A 419 -16.95 5.00 13.05
C LEU A 419 -18.24 5.83 13.10
N LEU A 420 -18.56 6.59 12.06
CA LEU A 420 -19.79 7.39 12.03
C LEU A 420 -21.06 6.54 11.99
N GLY A 421 -20.99 5.32 11.46
CA GLY A 421 -22.13 4.39 11.42
C GLY A 421 -22.43 3.73 12.77
N ILE A 422 -21.42 3.51 13.61
CA ILE A 422 -21.56 2.77 14.88
C ILE A 422 -21.36 3.63 16.13
N SER A 423 -20.76 4.82 16.02
CA SER A 423 -20.45 5.66 17.16
C SER A 423 -21.63 6.54 17.60
N PRO A 424 -21.63 7.01 18.86
CA PRO A 424 -22.58 8.00 19.34
C PRO A 424 -22.55 9.33 18.54
N PRO A 425 -23.65 10.12 18.54
CA PRO A 425 -23.76 11.38 17.80
C PRO A 425 -22.68 12.43 18.12
N GLU A 426 -22.03 12.34 19.27
CA GLU A 426 -20.93 13.21 19.68
C GLU A 426 -19.72 13.09 18.75
N VAL A 427 -19.41 11.88 18.27
CA VAL A 427 -18.29 11.63 17.35
C VAL A 427 -18.55 12.28 15.99
N LEU A 428 -19.79 12.19 15.50
CA LEU A 428 -20.23 12.88 14.29
C LEU A 428 -20.17 14.39 14.44
N THR A 429 -20.70 14.92 15.55
CA THR A 429 -20.63 16.36 15.85
C THR A 429 -19.18 16.84 15.82
N LYS A 430 -18.27 16.04 16.41
CA LYS A 430 -16.84 16.36 16.39
C LYS A 430 -16.24 16.36 15.00
N ALA A 431 -16.61 15.39 14.15
CA ALA A 431 -16.15 15.35 12.76
C ALA A 431 -16.61 16.60 11.98
N MET A 432 -17.87 17.02 12.18
CA MET A 432 -18.43 18.22 11.55
C MET A 432 -17.68 19.50 11.98
N GLU A 433 -17.39 19.65 13.28
CA GLU A 433 -16.58 20.77 13.79
C GLU A 433 -15.19 20.87 13.15
N LEU A 434 -14.61 19.72 12.80
CA LEU A 434 -13.29 19.61 12.20
C LEU A 434 -13.30 19.77 10.68
N GLY A 435 -14.45 20.11 10.09
CA GLY A 435 -14.58 20.39 8.66
C GLY A 435 -14.70 19.14 7.78
N PHE A 436 -15.16 18.02 8.34
CA PHE A 436 -15.32 16.75 7.63
C PHE A 436 -15.97 16.87 6.23
N PRO A 437 -17.08 17.61 6.01
CA PRO A 437 -17.69 17.72 4.69
C PRO A 437 -16.73 18.27 3.60
N SER A 438 -15.93 19.26 3.96
CA SER A 438 -14.95 19.85 3.03
C SER A 438 -13.78 18.90 2.75
N SER A 439 -13.35 18.15 3.76
CA SER A 439 -12.31 17.11 3.63
C SER A 439 -12.78 15.94 2.76
N ILE A 440 -14.03 15.49 2.88
CA ILE A 440 -14.62 14.45 2.02
C ILE A 440 -14.67 14.94 0.58
N GLN A 441 -15.21 16.15 0.34
CA GLN A 441 -15.33 16.68 -1.02
C GLN A 441 -13.96 16.80 -1.71
N SER A 442 -12.95 17.30 -0.98
CA SER A 442 -11.56 17.36 -1.46
C SER A 442 -11.01 15.96 -1.77
N SER A 443 -11.23 14.99 -0.88
CA SER A 443 -10.79 13.60 -1.06
C SER A 443 -11.49 12.91 -2.24
N LEU A 444 -12.77 13.20 -2.45
CA LEU A 444 -13.56 12.71 -3.58
C LEU A 444 -13.01 13.24 -4.90
N ASP A 445 -12.69 14.53 -4.97
CA ASP A 445 -12.11 15.15 -6.15
C ASP A 445 -10.74 14.54 -6.49
N VAL A 446 -9.89 14.31 -5.48
CA VAL A 446 -8.63 13.58 -5.63
C VAL A 446 -8.88 12.15 -6.12
N GLY A 447 -9.80 11.43 -5.49
CA GLY A 447 -10.14 10.06 -5.84
C GLY A 447 -10.61 9.91 -7.29
N ARG A 448 -11.52 10.79 -7.74
CA ARG A 448 -12.03 10.81 -9.12
C ARG A 448 -10.95 11.08 -10.15
N CYS A 449 -9.92 11.82 -9.76
CA CYS A 449 -8.80 12.13 -10.63
C CYS A 449 -7.77 10.99 -10.69
N CYS A 450 -7.37 10.39 -9.56
CA CYS A 450 -6.21 9.49 -9.53
C CYS A 450 -6.32 8.25 -8.62
N HIS A 451 -7.39 8.07 -7.84
CA HIS A 451 -7.48 6.95 -6.90
C HIS A 451 -8.94 6.45 -6.75
N SER A 452 -9.34 5.50 -7.61
CA SER A 452 -10.74 5.07 -7.72
C SER A 452 -11.33 4.48 -6.43
N LEU A 453 -10.54 3.82 -5.59
CA LEU A 453 -11.02 3.30 -4.31
C LEU A 453 -11.36 4.43 -3.32
N LEU A 454 -10.58 5.53 -3.34
CA LEU A 454 -10.85 6.69 -2.48
C LEU A 454 -12.13 7.39 -2.92
N ALA A 455 -12.37 7.49 -4.23
CA ALA A 455 -13.60 8.06 -4.76
C ALA A 455 -14.83 7.31 -4.26
N LYS A 456 -14.82 5.97 -4.35
CA LYS A 456 -15.93 5.12 -3.91
C LYS A 456 -16.25 5.30 -2.43
N GLU A 457 -15.23 5.22 -1.57
CA GLU A 457 -15.41 5.37 -0.13
C GLU A 457 -15.88 6.78 0.24
N SER A 458 -15.40 7.80 -0.46
CA SER A 458 -15.86 9.18 -0.25
C SER A 458 -17.31 9.38 -0.72
N GLU A 459 -17.74 8.71 -1.80
CA GLU A 459 -19.14 8.73 -2.26
C GLU A 459 -20.07 8.09 -1.23
N VAL A 460 -19.65 6.99 -0.60
CA VAL A 460 -20.40 6.38 0.52
C VAL A 460 -20.56 7.38 1.66
N ALA A 461 -19.47 8.05 2.07
CA ALA A 461 -19.50 9.06 3.12
C ALA A 461 -20.48 10.23 2.83
N MET A 462 -20.47 10.73 1.59
CA MET A 462 -21.38 11.80 1.16
C MET A 462 -22.86 11.39 1.23
N THR A 463 -23.17 10.11 0.99
CA THR A 463 -24.55 9.62 1.14
C THR A 463 -24.99 9.52 2.60
N MET A 464 -24.07 9.21 3.52
CA MET A 464 -24.36 9.20 4.95
C MET A 464 -24.62 10.61 5.48
N GLU A 465 -23.86 11.62 5.03
CA GLU A 465 -24.09 13.03 5.40
C GLU A 465 -25.50 13.50 5.02
N CYS A 466 -26.03 13.07 3.88
CA CYS A 466 -27.39 13.46 3.46
C CYS A 466 -28.51 12.78 4.26
N ALA A 467 -28.21 11.69 4.97
CA ALA A 467 -29.17 10.93 5.75
C ALA A 467 -29.30 11.40 7.21
N LEU A 468 -28.33 12.21 7.67
CA LEU A 468 -28.23 12.78 9.01
C LEU A 468 -28.76 14.22 9.01
#